data_AF-A0A9D2HSV9-F1
#
_entry.id   AF-A0A9D2HSV9-F1
#
_cell.length_a   1.000
_cell.length_b   1.000
_cell.length_c   1.000
_cell.angle_alpha   90.00
_cell.angle_beta   90.00
_cell.angle_gamma   90.00
#
_symmetry.space_group_name_H-M   'P 1'
#
loop_
_entity.id
_entity.type
_entity.pdbx_description
1 polymer ?
#
loop_
_entity_poly.entity_id
_entity_poly.type
_entity_poly.pdbx_seq_one_letter_code
_entity_poly.pdbx_strand_id
1 'polypeptide(L)'
;MKQYRTVNNLMGWITFLIAATVYCLTIEPTASFWDCPEFITTGYKLEVGHPPGAPFFMLVANLFSQFASDASEVAKMVNYMSALMSGACILFLFWTITHLVRKLVIRDEAHITTAQLITVMGSGLVGALAYTFSDTFWFSAVEGEVYAFSSLFTAVVFWLILKWEDVADQPHSDRWLVLIAYLTGLSIGVHLLNLLCLPAIVLIYYYKKVPGANAKGSLLALLGSAVLVAVVLYGMVPGIVKVGGWFELLFVNTLGMPFNTGVLVYVLVLAAALIWGVYESYQDRHKLRMALSFVLSIALLGIPFYGHGAGAVAIGLAVIALLWLYLRPRTQAALKEKYRVSARALNTALLCTLLIVVGYSSYALIVIRSTANTPMDQNSPEDIFTLGEYLGREQYGTRPLFYGQAFSSQVALDPTDEGYCEPRIASETTKFVRKEKASPDEKDSYVEIPGRIEYAYAQNMLFPRMYSSAHTDYYKDWMDIKGHDVAYDRCGEMVTVNMPTQWENIKFFFSYQLNWMYWRYFMWNFAGRQNDLQGFGEIEHGNWITGISFIDNWLIGDQTLVPTELKENKGHNVYYCLPLLLGIIGLLWQAYRGQKGIQQFWIVFFL
;
A
#
# COMPACT_ATOMS: atom_id res chain seq x y z
N MET A 1 -30.58 -5.22 -21.49
CA MET A 1 -29.53 -5.82 -20.61
C MET A 1 -28.71 -7.00 -21.17
N LYS A 2 -29.30 -8.08 -21.71
CA LYS A 2 -28.52 -9.26 -22.16
C LYS A 2 -27.49 -8.91 -23.25
N GLN A 3 -27.91 -8.17 -24.27
CA GLN A 3 -27.04 -7.71 -25.36
C GLN A 3 -25.87 -6.84 -24.86
N TYR A 4 -26.13 -5.85 -24.00
CA TYR A 4 -25.08 -5.03 -23.38
C TYR A 4 -24.03 -5.89 -22.65
N ARG A 5 -24.46 -6.84 -21.82
CA ARG A 5 -23.54 -7.71 -21.07
C ARG A 5 -22.65 -8.53 -22.00
N THR A 6 -23.22 -9.10 -23.06
CA THR A 6 -22.45 -9.87 -24.05
C THR A 6 -21.41 -8.99 -24.74
N VAL A 7 -21.82 -7.81 -25.23
CA VAL A 7 -20.91 -6.87 -25.92
C VAL A 7 -19.83 -6.37 -24.97
N ASN A 8 -20.19 -5.93 -23.77
CA ASN A 8 -19.23 -5.44 -22.76
C ASN A 8 -18.19 -6.50 -22.37
N ASN A 9 -18.62 -7.75 -22.20
CA ASN A 9 -17.70 -8.84 -21.87
C ASN A 9 -16.76 -9.14 -23.04
N LEU A 10 -17.30 -9.22 -24.26
CA LEU A 10 -16.49 -9.44 -25.48
C LEU A 10 -15.47 -8.33 -25.68
N MET A 11 -15.89 -7.06 -25.60
CA MET A 11 -15.01 -5.91 -25.77
C MET A 11 -13.92 -5.85 -24.70
N GLY A 12 -14.24 -6.23 -23.47
CA GLY A 12 -13.23 -6.38 -22.41
C GLY A 12 -12.16 -7.38 -22.82
N TRP A 13 -12.54 -8.60 -23.21
CA TRP A 13 -11.59 -9.62 -23.65
C TRP A 13 -10.81 -9.24 -24.90
N ILE A 14 -11.41 -8.50 -25.83
CA ILE A 14 -10.67 -7.93 -26.97
C ILE A 14 -9.61 -6.94 -26.48
N THR A 15 -9.96 -6.07 -25.53
CA THR A 15 -9.02 -5.10 -24.95
C THR A 15 -7.87 -5.82 -24.22
N PHE A 16 -8.17 -6.88 -23.47
CA PHE A 16 -7.18 -7.77 -22.87
C PHE A 16 -6.22 -8.33 -23.93
N LEU A 17 -6.76 -8.91 -25.00
CA LEU A 17 -5.94 -9.53 -26.05
C LEU A 17 -5.03 -8.52 -26.74
N ILE A 18 -5.52 -7.29 -26.99
CA ILE A 18 -4.70 -6.22 -27.56
C ILE A 18 -3.55 -5.89 -26.60
N ALA A 19 -3.84 -5.58 -25.34
CA ALA A 19 -2.83 -5.19 -24.36
C ALA A 19 -1.83 -6.32 -24.10
N ALA A 20 -2.32 -7.53 -23.83
CA ALA A 20 -1.49 -8.71 -23.60
C ALA A 20 -0.58 -9.00 -24.81
N THR A 21 -1.10 -8.91 -26.04
CA THR A 21 -0.28 -9.12 -27.25
C THR A 21 0.81 -8.06 -27.37
N VAL A 22 0.47 -6.78 -27.21
CA VAL A 22 1.44 -5.67 -27.28
C VAL A 22 2.55 -5.85 -26.25
N TYR A 23 2.21 -6.10 -24.99
CA TYR A 23 3.20 -6.30 -23.93
C TYR A 23 4.02 -7.56 -24.15
N CYS A 24 3.40 -8.69 -24.52
CA CYS A 24 4.11 -9.92 -24.82
C CYS A 24 5.09 -9.79 -26.00
N LEU A 25 4.80 -8.94 -26.99
CA LEU A 25 5.69 -8.66 -28.11
C LEU A 25 6.84 -7.70 -27.75
N THR A 26 6.74 -7.01 -26.62
CA THR A 26 7.69 -5.96 -26.19
C THR A 26 8.28 -6.23 -24.81
N ILE A 27 8.14 -7.45 -24.28
CA ILE A 27 8.79 -7.83 -23.03
C ILE A 27 10.29 -7.64 -23.11
N GLU A 28 10.88 -7.29 -21.97
CA GLU A 28 12.32 -7.37 -21.82
C GLU A 28 12.76 -8.83 -22.04
N PRO A 29 13.76 -9.11 -22.88
CA PRO A 29 14.18 -10.48 -23.18
C PRO A 29 14.91 -11.13 -21.99
N THR A 30 15.44 -10.32 -21.08
CA THR A 30 16.24 -10.71 -19.91
C THR A 30 15.79 -9.90 -18.68
N ALA A 31 16.61 -9.86 -17.63
CA ALA A 31 16.35 -8.99 -16.49
C ALA A 31 16.67 -7.52 -16.86
N SER A 32 15.75 -6.60 -16.58
CA SER A 32 15.96 -5.15 -16.68
C SER A 32 16.75 -4.62 -15.48
N PHE A 33 17.00 -3.31 -15.46
CA PHE A 33 17.71 -2.63 -14.37
C PHE A 33 16.85 -2.59 -13.07
N TRP A 34 17.43 -2.12 -11.95
CA TRP A 34 16.75 -2.04 -10.64
C TRP A 34 16.42 -3.40 -9.99
N ASP A 35 15.20 -3.57 -9.48
CA ASP A 35 14.79 -4.68 -8.61
C ASP A 35 14.37 -5.92 -9.42
N CYS A 36 14.18 -5.80 -10.73
CA CYS A 36 13.73 -6.88 -11.62
C CYS A 36 14.59 -8.15 -11.53
N PRO A 37 15.94 -8.10 -11.56
CA PRO A 37 16.77 -9.29 -11.40
C PRO A 37 16.55 -9.98 -10.04
N GLU A 38 16.33 -9.20 -8.99
CA GLU A 38 16.06 -9.72 -7.64
C GLU A 38 14.69 -10.41 -7.59
N PHE A 39 13.64 -9.79 -8.11
CA PHE A 39 12.30 -10.38 -8.18
C PHE A 39 12.25 -11.65 -9.04
N ILE A 40 12.96 -11.67 -10.17
CA ILE A 40 13.09 -12.87 -11.01
C ILE A 40 13.80 -13.99 -10.25
N THR A 41 14.90 -13.68 -9.55
CA THR A 41 15.70 -14.66 -8.80
C THR A 41 14.91 -15.23 -7.62
N THR A 42 14.29 -14.35 -6.81
CA THR A 42 13.40 -14.75 -5.70
C THR A 42 12.22 -15.57 -6.19
N GLY A 43 11.60 -15.24 -7.32
CA GLY A 43 10.54 -16.04 -7.92
C GLY A 43 11.01 -17.43 -8.39
N TYR A 44 12.14 -17.50 -9.09
CA TYR A 44 12.64 -18.75 -9.64
C TYR A 44 13.06 -19.76 -8.57
N LYS A 45 13.80 -19.32 -7.56
CA LYS A 45 14.37 -20.20 -6.52
C LYS A 45 13.64 -20.12 -5.17
N LEU A 46 12.57 -19.31 -5.10
CA LEU A 46 11.85 -19.01 -3.85
C LEU A 46 12.83 -18.53 -2.77
N GLU A 47 13.69 -17.58 -3.12
CA GLU A 47 14.68 -16.96 -2.23
C GLU A 47 14.09 -15.74 -1.52
N VAL A 48 14.71 -15.29 -0.43
CA VAL A 48 14.19 -14.17 0.36
C VAL A 48 14.89 -12.88 -0.05
N GLY A 49 14.16 -12.07 -0.83
CA GLY A 49 14.59 -10.75 -1.27
C GLY A 49 14.41 -9.67 -0.21
N HIS A 50 14.61 -8.42 -0.61
CA HIS A 50 14.63 -7.26 0.26
C HIS A 50 13.28 -7.04 0.96
N PRO A 51 13.26 -6.49 2.18
CA PRO A 51 12.03 -6.36 2.93
C PRO A 51 11.09 -5.28 2.35
N PRO A 52 9.77 -5.51 2.32
CA PRO A 52 9.03 -6.57 3.03
C PRO A 52 8.78 -7.81 2.15
N GLY A 53 9.54 -8.02 1.08
CA GLY A 53 9.36 -9.14 0.14
C GLY A 53 8.05 -9.08 -0.64
N ALA A 54 7.86 -10.06 -1.53
CA ALA A 54 6.64 -10.19 -2.35
C ALA A 54 6.25 -11.67 -2.52
N PRO A 55 5.91 -12.39 -1.43
CA PRO A 55 5.75 -13.85 -1.46
C PRO A 55 4.66 -14.34 -2.42
N PHE A 56 3.55 -13.62 -2.59
CA PHE A 56 2.53 -14.01 -3.55
C PHE A 56 3.01 -13.83 -5.00
N PHE A 57 3.74 -12.74 -5.28
CA PHE A 57 4.41 -12.57 -6.57
C PHE A 57 5.40 -13.72 -6.81
N MET A 58 6.23 -14.07 -5.83
CA MET A 58 7.21 -15.16 -5.93
C MET A 58 6.56 -16.50 -6.26
N LEU A 59 5.41 -16.82 -5.64
CA LEU A 59 4.68 -18.06 -5.94
C LEU A 59 4.21 -18.12 -7.39
N VAL A 60 3.69 -17.01 -7.93
CA VAL A 60 3.24 -17.00 -9.33
C VAL A 60 4.43 -16.94 -10.29
N ALA A 61 5.48 -16.18 -9.97
CA ALA A 61 6.71 -16.15 -10.74
C ALA A 61 7.37 -17.53 -10.80
N ASN A 62 7.34 -18.29 -9.70
CA ASN A 62 7.81 -19.66 -9.67
C ASN A 62 7.02 -20.56 -10.63
N LEU A 63 5.69 -20.47 -10.61
CA LEU A 63 4.85 -21.20 -11.56
C LEU A 63 5.22 -20.86 -13.01
N PHE A 64 5.42 -19.58 -13.32
CA PHE A 64 5.80 -19.17 -14.69
C PHE A 64 7.21 -19.63 -15.07
N SER A 65 8.16 -19.62 -14.13
CA SER A 65 9.52 -20.09 -14.36
C SER A 65 9.59 -21.58 -14.74
N GLN A 66 8.59 -22.38 -14.34
CA GLN A 66 8.51 -23.80 -14.71
C GLN A 66 8.19 -24.03 -16.19
N PHE A 67 7.72 -23.01 -16.92
CA PHE A 67 7.54 -23.08 -18.37
C PHE A 67 8.81 -22.76 -19.17
N ALA A 68 9.89 -22.36 -18.49
CA ALA A 68 11.18 -22.13 -19.14
C ALA A 68 11.83 -23.47 -19.54
N SER A 69 12.40 -23.53 -20.75
CA SER A 69 13.09 -24.75 -21.23
C SER A 69 14.44 -24.93 -20.54
N ASP A 70 15.08 -23.83 -20.18
CA ASP A 70 16.34 -23.76 -19.43
C ASP A 70 16.44 -22.46 -18.62
N ALA A 71 17.51 -22.33 -17.82
CA ALA A 71 17.69 -21.21 -16.90
C ALA A 71 17.79 -19.83 -17.60
N SER A 72 18.22 -19.77 -18.87
CA SER A 72 18.31 -18.51 -19.61
C SER A 72 16.94 -17.95 -20.01
N GLU A 73 15.89 -18.80 -20.07
CA GLU A 73 14.53 -18.38 -20.40
C GLU A 73 13.69 -17.97 -19.18
N VAL A 74 14.20 -18.15 -17.96
CA VAL A 74 13.46 -17.87 -16.72
C VAL A 74 13.03 -16.40 -16.64
N ALA A 75 13.95 -15.46 -16.88
CA ALA A 75 13.65 -14.03 -16.88
C ALA A 75 12.53 -13.69 -17.87
N LYS A 76 12.62 -14.24 -19.09
CA LYS A 76 11.60 -14.08 -20.13
C LYS A 76 10.22 -14.59 -19.68
N MET A 77 10.15 -15.74 -19.01
CA MET A 77 8.87 -16.29 -18.53
C MET A 77 8.25 -15.45 -17.41
N VAL A 78 9.08 -14.90 -16.52
CA VAL A 78 8.62 -13.97 -15.47
C VAL A 78 8.17 -12.64 -16.09
N ASN A 79 8.85 -12.13 -17.12
CA ASN A 79 8.41 -10.93 -17.84
C ASN A 79 7.08 -11.18 -18.59
N TYR A 80 6.86 -12.36 -19.17
CA TYR A 80 5.56 -12.75 -19.72
C TYR A 80 4.45 -12.78 -18.66
N MET A 81 4.74 -13.24 -17.45
CA MET A 81 3.79 -13.17 -16.34
C MET A 81 3.34 -11.73 -16.10
N SER A 82 4.30 -10.79 -15.96
CA SER A 82 4.00 -9.36 -15.79
C SER A 82 3.16 -8.81 -16.95
N ALA A 83 3.53 -9.12 -18.19
CA ALA A 83 2.80 -8.68 -19.38
C ALA A 83 1.33 -9.16 -19.38
N LEU A 84 1.09 -10.41 -18.99
CA LEU A 84 -0.27 -10.97 -18.88
C LEU A 84 -1.06 -10.38 -17.71
N MET A 85 -0.42 -10.15 -16.56
CA MET A 85 -1.07 -9.49 -15.42
C MET A 85 -1.45 -8.04 -15.75
N SER A 86 -0.58 -7.30 -16.45
CA SER A 86 -0.86 -5.96 -16.93
C SER A 86 -1.95 -5.96 -18.01
N GLY A 87 -1.96 -6.92 -18.93
CA GLY A 87 -3.08 -7.13 -19.86
C GLY A 87 -4.41 -7.34 -19.12
N ALA A 88 -4.40 -8.15 -18.05
CA ALA A 88 -5.56 -8.35 -17.19
C ALA A 88 -5.95 -7.07 -16.42
N CYS A 89 -4.99 -6.25 -16.00
CA CYS A 89 -5.28 -4.94 -15.43
C CYS A 89 -6.09 -4.07 -16.41
N ILE A 90 -5.69 -4.03 -17.68
CA ILE A 90 -6.41 -3.30 -18.74
C ILE A 90 -7.83 -3.84 -18.96
N LEU A 91 -8.05 -5.16 -18.86
CA LEU A 91 -9.38 -5.76 -18.90
C LEU A 91 -10.33 -5.19 -17.83
N PHE A 92 -9.85 -5.15 -16.58
CA PHE A 92 -10.65 -4.66 -15.46
C PHE A 92 -10.79 -3.14 -15.47
N LEU A 93 -9.80 -2.41 -15.97
CA LEU A 93 -9.90 -0.98 -16.23
C LEU A 93 -10.99 -0.69 -17.27
N PHE A 94 -11.02 -1.43 -18.38
CA PHE A 94 -12.09 -1.32 -19.38
C PHE A 94 -13.46 -1.51 -18.74
N TRP A 95 -13.68 -2.61 -17.99
CA TRP A 95 -14.97 -2.85 -17.35
C TRP A 95 -15.33 -1.85 -16.26
N THR A 96 -14.33 -1.28 -15.60
CA THR A 96 -14.51 -0.19 -14.64
C THR A 96 -15.04 1.05 -15.36
N ILE A 97 -14.38 1.48 -16.43
CA ILE A 97 -14.79 2.67 -17.19
C ILE A 97 -16.18 2.47 -17.78
N THR A 98 -16.47 1.31 -18.39
CA THR A 98 -17.79 1.05 -18.96
C THR A 98 -18.90 1.01 -17.91
N HIS A 99 -18.61 0.50 -16.70
CA HIS A 99 -19.56 0.55 -15.58
C HIS A 99 -19.88 1.99 -15.17
N LEU A 100 -18.84 2.81 -14.98
CA LEU A 100 -18.97 4.20 -14.56
C LEU A 100 -19.71 5.05 -15.60
N VAL A 101 -19.34 4.93 -16.88
CA VAL A 101 -19.98 5.68 -17.98
C VAL A 101 -21.43 5.23 -18.18
N ARG A 102 -21.72 3.92 -18.14
CA ARG A 102 -23.09 3.39 -18.20
C ARG A 102 -23.98 4.07 -17.17
N LYS A 103 -23.52 4.19 -15.92
CA LYS A 103 -24.27 4.77 -14.81
C LYS A 103 -24.65 6.24 -15.00
N LEU A 104 -23.90 6.97 -15.82
CA LEU A 104 -24.15 8.39 -16.11
C LEU A 104 -24.98 8.58 -17.38
N VAL A 105 -24.76 7.75 -18.41
CA VAL A 105 -25.34 7.93 -19.75
C VAL A 105 -26.65 7.18 -19.92
N ILE A 106 -26.79 6.00 -19.31
CA ILE A 106 -27.97 5.14 -19.46
C ILE A 106 -28.94 5.39 -18.31
N ARG A 107 -30.16 5.86 -18.65
CA ARG A 107 -31.25 6.10 -17.69
C ARG A 107 -32.23 4.95 -17.61
N ASP A 108 -32.46 4.27 -18.74
CA ASP A 108 -33.31 3.09 -18.84
C ASP A 108 -32.47 1.90 -19.32
N GLU A 109 -32.23 0.95 -18.43
CA GLU A 109 -31.46 -0.26 -18.70
C GLU A 109 -32.22 -1.29 -19.55
N ALA A 110 -33.55 -1.16 -19.64
CA ALA A 110 -34.38 -2.02 -20.50
C ALA A 110 -34.17 -1.67 -21.97
N HIS A 111 -34.03 -0.38 -22.30
CA HIS A 111 -33.93 0.14 -23.66
C HIS A 111 -32.65 0.93 -23.90
N ILE A 112 -31.52 0.22 -24.05
CA ILE A 112 -30.23 0.83 -24.39
C ILE A 112 -30.18 1.06 -25.90
N THR A 113 -30.00 2.30 -26.33
CA THR A 113 -29.84 2.62 -27.76
C THR A 113 -28.45 2.26 -28.27
N THR A 114 -28.32 2.04 -29.59
CA THR A 114 -27.02 1.79 -30.22
C THR A 114 -26.02 2.90 -29.96
N ALA A 115 -26.47 4.17 -30.01
CA ALA A 115 -25.61 5.32 -29.70
C ALA A 115 -25.07 5.27 -28.27
N GLN A 116 -25.92 4.98 -27.27
CA GLN A 116 -25.49 4.84 -25.88
C GLN A 116 -24.51 3.67 -25.70
N LEU A 117 -24.78 2.54 -26.37
CA LEU A 117 -23.88 1.39 -26.34
C LEU A 117 -22.50 1.75 -26.91
N ILE A 118 -22.45 2.43 -28.05
CA ILE A 118 -21.21 2.93 -28.67
C ILE A 118 -20.50 3.91 -27.74
N THR A 119 -21.21 4.85 -27.11
CA THR A 119 -20.62 5.79 -26.16
C THR A 119 -19.96 5.05 -24.99
N VAL A 120 -20.65 4.09 -24.39
CA VAL A 120 -20.09 3.35 -23.24
C VAL A 120 -18.89 2.50 -23.66
N MET A 121 -19.01 1.70 -24.72
CA MET A 121 -17.91 0.85 -25.19
C MET A 121 -16.72 1.67 -25.70
N GLY A 122 -16.99 2.76 -26.42
CA GLY A 122 -15.98 3.67 -26.94
C GLY A 122 -15.21 4.37 -25.82
N SER A 123 -15.89 4.87 -24.79
CA SER A 123 -15.23 5.43 -23.61
C SER A 123 -14.36 4.39 -22.89
N GLY A 124 -14.86 3.17 -22.74
CA GLY A 124 -14.09 2.06 -22.16
C GLY A 124 -12.83 1.75 -22.95
N LEU A 125 -12.94 1.59 -24.27
CA LEU A 125 -11.83 1.31 -25.16
C LEU A 125 -10.79 2.44 -25.15
N VAL A 126 -11.23 3.68 -25.35
CA VAL A 126 -10.33 4.84 -25.42
C VAL A 126 -9.58 5.00 -24.09
N GLY A 127 -10.26 4.94 -22.96
CA GLY A 127 -9.61 5.10 -21.66
C GLY A 127 -8.67 3.94 -21.30
N ALA A 128 -9.10 2.70 -21.55
CA ALA A 128 -8.27 1.53 -21.25
C ALA A 128 -7.03 1.46 -22.14
N LEU A 129 -7.17 1.69 -23.45
CA LEU A 129 -6.05 1.66 -24.40
C LEU A 129 -5.14 2.88 -24.26
N ALA A 130 -5.67 4.06 -23.89
CA ALA A 130 -4.82 5.20 -23.56
C ALA A 130 -3.89 4.88 -22.38
N TYR A 131 -4.39 4.17 -21.37
CA TYR A 131 -3.54 3.68 -20.28
C TYR A 131 -2.59 2.57 -20.73
N THR A 132 -3.04 1.66 -21.61
CA THR A 132 -2.19 0.60 -22.19
C THR A 132 -0.91 1.17 -22.80
N PHE A 133 -1.04 2.28 -23.52
CA PHE A 133 0.06 2.93 -24.24
C PHE A 133 0.71 4.09 -23.47
N SER A 134 0.41 4.25 -22.18
CA SER A 134 1.10 5.24 -21.34
C SER A 134 2.50 4.75 -20.97
N ASP A 135 3.49 5.63 -21.06
CA ASP A 135 4.93 5.31 -20.92
C ASP A 135 5.22 4.59 -19.59
N THR A 136 4.78 5.16 -18.47
CA THR A 136 5.04 4.59 -17.14
C THR A 136 4.37 3.23 -16.95
N PHE A 137 3.12 3.06 -17.40
CA PHE A 137 2.45 1.76 -17.24
C PHE A 137 3.03 0.70 -18.17
N TRP A 138 3.36 1.07 -19.42
CA TRP A 138 3.99 0.14 -20.35
C TRP A 138 5.33 -0.32 -19.81
N PHE A 139 6.20 0.60 -19.37
CA PHE A 139 7.51 0.27 -18.80
C PHE A 139 7.42 -0.82 -17.72
N SER A 140 6.54 -0.63 -16.72
CA SER A 140 6.32 -1.64 -15.68
C SER A 140 5.56 -2.89 -16.14
N ALA A 141 4.88 -2.86 -17.28
CA ALA A 141 4.14 -4.01 -17.81
C ALA A 141 5.03 -5.04 -18.49
N VAL A 142 6.21 -4.64 -18.97
CA VAL A 142 7.10 -5.49 -19.79
C VAL A 142 8.25 -6.12 -19.00
N GLU A 143 8.34 -5.84 -17.70
CA GLU A 143 9.41 -6.31 -16.81
C GLU A 143 8.89 -7.05 -15.57
N GLY A 144 9.73 -7.90 -15.01
CA GLY A 144 9.44 -8.80 -13.90
C GLY A 144 9.40 -8.11 -12.53
N GLU A 145 8.50 -7.13 -12.36
CA GLU A 145 8.35 -6.35 -11.13
C GLU A 145 6.95 -6.46 -10.50
N VAL A 146 6.83 -6.08 -9.22
CA VAL A 146 5.58 -6.16 -8.44
C VAL A 146 4.45 -5.23 -8.93
N TYR A 147 4.78 -4.20 -9.71
CA TYR A 147 3.80 -3.17 -10.11
C TYR A 147 2.72 -3.70 -11.07
N ALA A 148 3.04 -4.67 -11.93
CA ALA A 148 2.04 -5.31 -12.80
C ALA A 148 0.94 -6.00 -11.97
N PHE A 149 1.33 -6.79 -10.97
CA PHE A 149 0.41 -7.44 -10.04
C PHE A 149 -0.33 -6.43 -9.16
N SER A 150 0.38 -5.44 -8.62
CA SER A 150 -0.18 -4.39 -7.79
C SER A 150 -1.31 -3.64 -8.53
N SER A 151 -1.08 -3.32 -9.80
CA SER A 151 -2.06 -2.66 -10.69
C SER A 151 -3.24 -3.58 -10.98
N LEU A 152 -3.00 -4.86 -11.26
CA LEU A 152 -4.07 -5.84 -11.46
C LEU A 152 -4.96 -5.97 -10.22
N PHE A 153 -4.39 -6.12 -9.03
CA PHE A 153 -5.15 -6.22 -7.78
C PHE A 153 -6.02 -4.98 -7.56
N THR A 154 -5.43 -3.79 -7.74
CA THR A 154 -6.15 -2.52 -7.67
C THR A 154 -7.33 -2.48 -8.65
N ALA A 155 -7.10 -2.81 -9.93
CA ALA A 155 -8.13 -2.79 -10.95
C ALA A 155 -9.26 -3.82 -10.69
N VAL A 156 -8.90 -5.05 -10.29
CA VAL A 156 -9.86 -6.11 -9.97
C VAL A 156 -10.68 -5.74 -8.75
N VAL A 157 -10.04 -5.34 -7.65
CA VAL A 157 -10.70 -5.00 -6.40
C VAL A 157 -11.67 -3.83 -6.58
N PHE A 158 -11.24 -2.79 -7.30
CA PHE A 158 -12.11 -1.67 -7.61
C PHE A 158 -13.28 -2.09 -8.52
N TRP A 159 -13.02 -2.91 -9.54
CA TRP A 159 -14.10 -3.46 -10.37
C TRP A 159 -15.08 -4.31 -9.56
N LEU A 160 -14.60 -5.13 -8.61
CA LEU A 160 -15.44 -5.98 -7.78
C LEU A 160 -16.39 -5.18 -6.87
N ILE A 161 -15.99 -4.02 -6.37
CA ILE A 161 -16.91 -3.18 -5.58
C ILE A 161 -18.00 -2.56 -6.46
N LEU A 162 -17.70 -2.26 -7.73
CA LEU A 162 -18.71 -1.86 -8.71
C LEU A 162 -19.66 -3.03 -9.04
N LYS A 163 -19.15 -4.27 -9.09
CA LYS A 163 -19.99 -5.47 -9.20
C LYS A 163 -20.88 -5.68 -7.99
N TRP A 164 -20.37 -5.43 -6.78
CA TRP A 164 -21.16 -5.44 -5.56
C TRP A 164 -22.26 -4.37 -5.62
N GLU A 165 -21.94 -3.15 -6.06
CA GLU A 165 -22.88 -2.02 -6.15
C GLU A 165 -24.14 -2.39 -6.97
N ASP A 166 -23.95 -3.04 -8.11
CA ASP A 166 -25.03 -3.49 -9.01
C ASP A 166 -26.00 -4.48 -8.34
N VAL A 167 -25.54 -5.26 -7.36
CA VAL A 167 -26.32 -6.34 -6.74
C VAL A 167 -26.48 -6.18 -5.24
N ALA A 168 -26.12 -5.04 -4.64
CA ALA A 168 -26.00 -4.87 -3.19
C ALA A 168 -27.30 -5.11 -2.39
N ASP A 169 -28.45 -5.13 -3.08
CA ASP A 169 -29.78 -5.35 -2.50
C ASP A 169 -30.29 -6.79 -2.75
N GLN A 170 -29.52 -7.61 -3.47
CA GLN A 170 -29.81 -9.02 -3.71
C GLN A 170 -29.21 -9.92 -2.61
N PRO A 171 -29.82 -11.10 -2.35
CA PRO A 171 -29.21 -12.13 -1.51
C PRO A 171 -27.80 -12.50 -2.00
N HIS A 172 -26.92 -12.86 -1.05
CA HIS A 172 -25.53 -13.26 -1.32
C HIS A 172 -24.62 -12.18 -1.96
N SER A 173 -25.04 -10.92 -2.00
CA SER A 173 -24.22 -9.82 -2.52
C SER A 173 -22.90 -9.65 -1.75
N ASP A 174 -22.88 -9.90 -0.45
CA ASP A 174 -21.70 -9.74 0.41
C ASP A 174 -20.51 -10.64 0.01
N ARG A 175 -20.71 -11.68 -0.82
CA ARG A 175 -19.61 -12.51 -1.36
C ARG A 175 -18.57 -11.68 -2.12
N TRP A 176 -18.99 -10.57 -2.73
CA TRP A 176 -18.09 -9.65 -3.42
C TRP A 176 -17.19 -8.91 -2.44
N LEU A 177 -17.72 -8.51 -1.27
CA LEU A 177 -16.93 -7.89 -0.20
C LEU A 177 -15.91 -8.87 0.38
N VAL A 178 -16.33 -10.14 0.55
CA VAL A 178 -15.45 -11.21 1.01
C VAL A 178 -14.33 -11.49 0.01
N LEU A 179 -14.65 -11.51 -1.30
CA LEU A 179 -13.64 -11.67 -2.36
C LEU A 179 -12.68 -10.47 -2.41
N ILE A 180 -13.18 -9.24 -2.27
CA ILE A 180 -12.34 -8.05 -2.15
C ILE A 180 -11.37 -8.18 -0.97
N ALA A 181 -11.86 -8.64 0.18
CA ALA A 181 -11.05 -8.82 1.37
C ALA A 181 -9.96 -9.88 1.15
N TYR A 182 -10.29 -11.01 0.50
CA TYR A 182 -9.31 -12.03 0.12
C TYR A 182 -8.21 -11.49 -0.79
N LEU A 183 -8.60 -10.81 -1.88
CA LEU A 183 -7.65 -10.20 -2.82
C LEU A 183 -6.83 -9.10 -2.17
N THR A 184 -7.41 -8.36 -1.22
CA THR A 184 -6.67 -7.36 -0.43
C THR A 184 -5.61 -8.04 0.44
N GLY A 185 -5.93 -9.16 1.08
CA GLY A 185 -4.96 -9.96 1.84
C GLY A 185 -3.83 -10.50 0.96
N LEU A 186 -4.15 -11.06 -0.21
CA LEU A 186 -3.15 -11.51 -1.18
C LEU A 186 -2.26 -10.37 -1.69
N SER A 187 -2.87 -9.22 -1.98
CA SER A 187 -2.14 -8.04 -2.44
C SER A 187 -1.11 -7.57 -1.43
N ILE A 188 -1.33 -7.72 -0.12
CA ILE A 188 -0.30 -7.38 0.89
C ILE A 188 0.97 -8.21 0.66
N GLY A 189 0.85 -9.47 0.20
CA GLY A 189 1.96 -10.33 -0.22
C GLY A 189 2.55 -10.00 -1.60
N VAL A 190 2.16 -8.88 -2.21
CA VAL A 190 2.78 -8.33 -3.43
C VAL A 190 3.22 -6.88 -3.19
N HIS A 191 2.27 -6.01 -2.87
CA HIS A 191 2.48 -4.60 -2.58
C HIS A 191 1.27 -4.02 -1.82
N LEU A 192 1.51 -3.08 -0.91
CA LEU A 192 0.48 -2.44 -0.07
C LEU A 192 -0.45 -1.47 -0.82
N LEU A 193 -0.27 -1.27 -2.15
CA LEU A 193 -0.91 -0.18 -2.91
C LEU A 193 -2.43 -0.37 -2.97
N ASN A 194 -2.90 -1.61 -3.07
CA ASN A 194 -4.33 -1.92 -3.16
C ASN A 194 -5.14 -1.41 -1.96
N LEU A 195 -4.51 -1.19 -0.79
CA LEU A 195 -5.20 -0.60 0.37
C LEU A 195 -5.65 0.84 0.11
N LEU A 196 -5.04 1.53 -0.85
CA LEU A 196 -5.46 2.86 -1.30
C LEU A 196 -6.79 2.83 -2.07
N CYS A 197 -7.30 1.66 -2.47
CA CYS A 197 -8.67 1.55 -3.01
C CYS A 197 -9.76 1.66 -1.93
N LEU A 198 -9.42 1.49 -0.64
CA LEU A 198 -10.39 1.46 0.45
C LEU A 198 -11.25 2.73 0.56
N PRO A 199 -10.72 3.96 0.42
CA PRO A 199 -11.52 5.18 0.39
C PRO A 199 -12.60 5.15 -0.70
N ALA A 200 -12.24 4.79 -1.94
CA ALA A 200 -13.19 4.69 -3.03
C ALA A 200 -14.24 3.58 -2.79
N ILE A 201 -13.83 2.42 -2.26
CA ILE A 201 -14.72 1.30 -1.88
C ILE A 201 -15.74 1.74 -0.83
N VAL A 202 -15.28 2.43 0.21
CA VAL A 202 -16.14 2.92 1.30
C VAL A 202 -17.09 4.00 0.79
N LEU A 203 -16.66 4.88 -0.13
CA LEU A 203 -17.53 5.84 -0.79
C LEU A 203 -18.62 5.15 -1.61
N ILE A 204 -18.28 4.14 -2.41
CA ILE A 204 -19.29 3.35 -3.17
C ILE A 204 -20.28 2.69 -2.22
N TYR A 205 -19.79 2.08 -1.12
CA TYR A 205 -20.64 1.48 -0.10
C TYR A 205 -21.59 2.51 0.52
N TYR A 206 -21.07 3.67 0.91
CA TYR A 206 -21.84 4.76 1.51
C TYR A 206 -22.92 5.28 0.55
N TYR A 207 -22.55 5.62 -0.70
CA TYR A 207 -23.49 6.12 -1.69
C TYR A 207 -24.58 5.09 -2.05
N LYS A 208 -24.25 3.80 -1.99
CA LYS A 208 -25.23 2.73 -2.25
C LYS A 208 -26.17 2.49 -1.07
N LYS A 209 -25.70 2.59 0.18
CA LYS A 209 -26.47 2.23 1.38
C LYS A 209 -27.14 3.39 2.09
N VAL A 210 -26.77 4.64 1.80
CA VAL A 210 -27.35 5.83 2.44
C VAL A 210 -28.18 6.65 1.45
N PRO A 211 -29.53 6.57 1.52
CA PRO A 211 -30.40 7.47 0.77
C PRO A 211 -30.13 8.93 1.13
N GLY A 212 -30.03 9.80 0.12
CA GLY A 212 -29.75 11.23 0.34
C GLY A 212 -28.29 11.53 0.72
N ALA A 213 -27.35 10.66 0.34
CA ALA A 213 -25.94 10.87 0.57
C ALA A 213 -25.46 12.26 0.08
N ASN A 214 -24.73 12.94 0.95
CA ASN A 214 -24.22 14.30 0.76
C ASN A 214 -22.72 14.40 1.08
N ALA A 215 -22.11 15.56 0.79
CA ALA A 215 -20.69 15.80 0.98
C ALA A 215 -20.22 15.65 2.44
N LYS A 216 -21.02 16.05 3.43
CA LYS A 216 -20.68 15.88 4.85
C LYS A 216 -20.53 14.40 5.20
N GLY A 217 -21.47 13.57 4.74
CA GLY A 217 -21.36 12.13 4.95
C GLY A 217 -20.25 11.48 4.11
N SER A 218 -19.92 12.02 2.93
CA SER A 218 -18.75 11.58 2.15
C SER A 218 -17.44 11.83 2.91
N LEU A 219 -17.29 13.00 3.55
CA LEU A 219 -16.12 13.31 4.38
C LEU A 219 -16.03 12.37 5.60
N LEU A 220 -17.16 12.08 6.24
CA LEU A 220 -17.19 11.10 7.35
C LEU A 220 -16.85 9.68 6.88
N ALA A 221 -17.31 9.30 5.69
CA ALA A 221 -16.98 8.01 5.07
C ALA A 221 -15.47 7.91 4.76
N LEU A 222 -14.87 8.99 4.24
CA LEU A 222 -13.43 9.09 4.00
C LEU A 222 -12.60 9.03 5.29
N LEU A 223 -13.06 9.69 6.36
CA LEU A 223 -12.43 9.56 7.67
C LEU A 223 -12.52 8.12 8.17
N GLY A 224 -13.67 7.47 8.00
CA GLY A 224 -13.86 6.06 8.33
C GLY A 224 -12.95 5.14 7.51
N SER A 225 -12.73 5.41 6.22
CA SER A 225 -11.78 4.63 5.42
C SER A 225 -10.33 4.85 5.81
N ALA A 226 -9.95 6.07 6.23
CA ALA A 226 -8.60 6.32 6.75
C ALA A 226 -8.35 5.51 8.04
N VAL A 227 -9.36 5.43 8.93
CA VAL A 227 -9.30 4.55 10.11
C VAL A 227 -9.20 3.08 9.70
N LEU A 228 -9.96 2.64 8.68
CA LEU A 228 -9.89 1.26 8.20
C LEU A 228 -8.51 0.90 7.62
N VAL A 229 -7.90 1.81 6.83
CA VAL A 229 -6.52 1.66 6.33
C VAL A 229 -5.55 1.55 7.51
N ALA A 230 -5.66 2.40 8.52
CA ALA A 230 -4.81 2.36 9.71
C ALA A 230 -5.00 1.05 10.52
N VAL A 231 -6.24 0.56 10.66
CA VAL A 231 -6.52 -0.73 11.32
C VAL A 231 -5.82 -1.88 10.60
N VAL A 232 -5.81 -1.89 9.27
CA VAL A 232 -5.13 -2.93 8.49
C VAL A 232 -3.60 -2.79 8.60
N LEU A 233 -3.06 -1.60 8.30
CA LEU A 233 -1.62 -1.36 8.21
C LEU A 233 -0.92 -1.37 9.57
N TYR A 234 -1.46 -0.65 10.55
CA TYR A 234 -0.82 -0.42 11.85
C TYR A 234 -1.44 -1.25 12.99
N GLY A 235 -2.60 -1.86 12.75
CA GLY A 235 -3.24 -2.76 13.72
C GLY A 235 -2.99 -4.22 13.39
N MET A 236 -3.54 -4.70 12.28
CA MET A 236 -3.61 -6.14 11.96
C MET A 236 -2.25 -6.73 11.56
N VAL A 237 -1.52 -6.11 10.62
CA VAL A 237 -0.22 -6.62 10.17
C VAL A 237 0.78 -6.75 11.33
N PRO A 238 1.10 -5.68 12.09
CA PRO A 238 1.99 -5.80 13.25
C PRO A 238 1.34 -6.53 14.45
N GLY A 239 0.01 -6.49 14.56
CA GLY A 239 -0.72 -7.16 15.64
C GLY A 239 -0.59 -8.68 15.58
N ILE A 240 -0.67 -9.26 14.38
CA ILE A 240 -0.49 -10.71 14.17
C ILE A 240 0.91 -11.13 14.60
N VAL A 241 1.93 -10.35 14.25
CA VAL A 241 3.32 -10.56 14.66
C VAL A 241 3.46 -10.51 16.18
N LYS A 242 2.90 -9.47 16.81
CA LYS A 242 2.99 -9.28 18.26
C LYS A 242 2.34 -10.40 19.06
N VAL A 243 1.09 -10.74 18.76
CA VAL A 243 0.37 -11.80 19.48
C VAL A 243 1.01 -13.16 19.20
N GLY A 244 1.46 -13.39 17.97
CA GLY A 244 2.26 -14.57 17.61
C GLY A 244 3.54 -14.67 18.44
N GLY A 245 4.26 -13.56 18.62
CA GLY A 245 5.44 -13.48 19.48
C GLY A 245 5.16 -13.85 20.95
N TRP A 246 4.01 -13.45 21.51
CA TRP A 246 3.63 -13.85 22.87
C TRP A 246 3.41 -15.35 23.01
N PHE A 247 2.75 -15.97 22.02
CA PHE A 247 2.64 -17.43 21.99
C PHE A 247 4.00 -18.09 21.80
N GLU A 248 4.86 -17.54 20.95
CA GLU A 248 6.20 -18.06 20.73
C GLU A 248 7.03 -18.09 22.03
N LEU A 249 7.05 -16.99 22.77
CA LEU A 249 7.73 -16.94 24.08
C LEU A 249 7.09 -17.89 25.11
N LEU A 250 5.77 -18.02 25.13
CA LEU A 250 5.09 -18.96 26.04
C LEU A 250 5.53 -20.40 25.76
N PHE A 251 5.47 -20.85 24.51
CA PHE A 251 5.73 -22.23 24.17
C PHE A 251 7.23 -22.58 24.19
N VAL A 252 8.09 -21.68 23.72
CA VAL A 252 9.53 -21.91 23.69
C VAL A 252 10.16 -21.64 25.05
N ASN A 253 10.08 -20.41 25.56
CA ASN A 253 10.80 -20.05 26.80
C ASN A 253 10.16 -20.66 28.06
N THR A 254 8.84 -20.79 28.12
CA THR A 254 8.16 -21.28 29.33
C THR A 254 7.94 -22.79 29.30
N LEU A 255 7.45 -23.33 28.18
CA LEU A 255 7.18 -24.77 28.07
C LEU A 255 8.38 -25.58 27.55
N GLY A 256 9.42 -24.92 27.03
CA GLY A 256 10.64 -25.56 26.56
C GLY A 256 10.45 -26.36 25.27
N MET A 257 9.55 -25.92 24.40
CA MET A 257 9.29 -26.52 23.09
C MET A 257 10.24 -25.95 22.02
N PRO A 258 10.41 -26.63 20.87
CA PRO A 258 11.26 -26.12 19.79
C PRO A 258 10.76 -24.80 19.20
N PHE A 259 11.67 -24.04 18.57
CA PHE A 259 11.35 -22.81 17.84
C PHE A 259 10.19 -22.98 16.85
N ASN A 260 9.45 -21.89 16.63
CA ASN A 260 8.24 -21.75 15.81
C ASN A 260 7.02 -22.57 16.28
N THR A 261 7.10 -23.32 17.38
CA THR A 261 5.96 -24.10 17.91
C THR A 261 4.84 -23.19 18.39
N GLY A 262 5.16 -22.09 19.08
CA GLY A 262 4.14 -21.17 19.60
C GLY A 262 3.42 -20.43 18.49
N VAL A 263 4.13 -20.00 17.44
CA VAL A 263 3.54 -19.42 16.23
C VAL A 263 2.55 -20.38 15.57
N LEU A 264 2.90 -21.66 15.43
CA LEU A 264 2.01 -22.66 14.84
C LEU A 264 0.73 -22.83 15.67
N VAL A 265 0.86 -22.92 17.00
CA VAL A 265 -0.31 -22.99 17.90
C VAL A 265 -1.15 -21.72 17.80
N TYR A 266 -0.53 -20.55 17.76
CA TYR A 266 -1.22 -19.28 17.60
C TYR A 266 -2.05 -19.22 16.32
N VAL A 267 -1.49 -19.62 15.17
CA VAL A 267 -2.22 -19.66 13.89
C VAL A 267 -3.44 -20.57 13.97
N LEU A 268 -3.32 -21.75 14.59
CA LEU A 268 -4.44 -22.67 14.80
C LEU A 268 -5.53 -22.07 15.70
N VAL A 269 -5.13 -21.41 16.79
CA VAL A 269 -6.05 -20.75 17.73
C VAL A 269 -6.76 -19.56 17.07
N LEU A 270 -6.04 -18.74 16.32
CA LEU A 270 -6.60 -17.63 15.55
C LEU A 270 -7.63 -18.13 14.53
N ALA A 271 -7.28 -19.17 13.76
CA ALA A 271 -8.19 -19.78 12.79
C ALA A 271 -9.44 -20.34 13.49
N ALA A 272 -9.28 -21.07 14.59
CA ALA A 272 -10.39 -21.62 15.36
C ALA A 272 -11.31 -20.51 15.91
N ALA A 273 -10.75 -19.42 16.43
CA ALA A 273 -11.51 -18.28 16.93
C ALA A 273 -12.30 -17.57 15.82
N LEU A 274 -11.68 -17.35 14.64
CA LEU A 274 -12.35 -16.76 13.48
C LEU A 274 -13.48 -17.65 12.95
N ILE A 275 -13.23 -18.96 12.81
CA ILE A 275 -14.25 -19.94 12.40
C ILE A 275 -15.40 -19.99 13.40
N TRP A 276 -15.08 -20.00 14.70
CA TRP A 276 -16.09 -19.95 15.76
C TRP A 276 -16.93 -18.67 15.67
N GLY A 277 -16.30 -17.52 15.49
CA GLY A 277 -17.01 -16.25 15.29
C GLY A 277 -17.94 -16.25 14.07
N VAL A 278 -17.46 -16.74 12.93
CA VAL A 278 -18.26 -16.87 11.71
C VAL A 278 -19.45 -17.80 11.95
N TYR A 279 -19.24 -18.94 12.58
CA TYR A 279 -20.30 -19.89 12.92
C TYR A 279 -21.38 -19.28 13.84
N GLU A 280 -20.98 -18.63 14.95
CA GLU A 280 -21.92 -18.03 15.91
C GLU A 280 -22.74 -16.90 15.28
N SER A 281 -22.08 -16.04 14.51
CA SER A 281 -22.71 -14.93 13.78
C SER A 281 -23.65 -15.39 12.65
N TYR A 282 -23.41 -16.58 12.08
CA TYR A 282 -24.27 -17.18 11.05
C TYR A 282 -25.50 -17.87 11.64
N GLN A 283 -25.33 -18.64 12.73
CA GLN A 283 -26.44 -19.32 13.40
C GLN A 283 -27.36 -18.34 14.13
N ASP A 284 -26.81 -17.23 14.62
CA ASP A 284 -27.49 -16.15 15.35
C ASP A 284 -28.35 -16.61 16.55
N ARG A 285 -27.94 -17.70 17.22
CA ARG A 285 -28.68 -18.28 18.36
C ARG A 285 -28.34 -17.63 19.70
N HIS A 286 -27.07 -17.27 19.92
CA HIS A 286 -26.57 -16.78 21.20
C HIS A 286 -25.77 -15.49 21.06
N LYS A 287 -26.42 -14.34 21.28
CA LYS A 287 -25.81 -13.00 21.13
C LYS A 287 -24.56 -12.82 22.01
N LEU A 288 -24.51 -13.44 23.19
CA LEU A 288 -23.34 -13.38 24.07
C LEU A 288 -22.13 -14.12 23.47
N ARG A 289 -22.34 -15.34 22.95
CA ARG A 289 -21.28 -16.13 22.31
C ARG A 289 -20.76 -15.44 21.06
N MET A 290 -21.65 -14.89 20.24
CA MET A 290 -21.31 -14.09 19.07
C MET A 290 -20.45 -12.87 19.43
N ALA A 291 -20.80 -12.13 20.49
CA ALA A 291 -20.00 -11.00 20.96
C ALA A 291 -18.62 -11.44 21.49
N LEU A 292 -18.57 -12.51 22.29
CA LEU A 292 -17.33 -13.07 22.84
C LEU A 292 -16.39 -13.54 21.73
N SER A 293 -16.90 -14.33 20.78
CA SER A 293 -16.10 -14.85 19.67
C SER A 293 -15.56 -13.72 18.80
N PHE A 294 -16.37 -12.68 18.53
CA PHE A 294 -15.91 -11.52 17.76
C PHE A 294 -14.79 -10.76 18.48
N VAL A 295 -14.98 -10.45 19.77
CA VAL A 295 -13.97 -9.75 20.58
C VAL A 295 -12.68 -10.57 20.68
N LEU A 296 -12.79 -11.89 20.86
CA LEU A 296 -11.65 -12.80 20.88
C LEU A 296 -10.90 -12.80 19.54
N SER A 297 -11.61 -12.84 18.41
CA SER A 297 -10.98 -12.76 17.09
C SER A 297 -10.20 -11.44 16.92
N ILE A 298 -10.80 -10.30 17.29
CA ILE A 298 -10.12 -8.99 17.20
C ILE A 298 -8.90 -8.92 18.13
N ALA A 299 -9.00 -9.48 19.33
CA ALA A 299 -7.87 -9.55 20.26
C ALA A 299 -6.74 -10.43 19.72
N LEU A 300 -7.05 -11.60 19.18
CA LEU A 300 -6.06 -12.52 18.61
C LEU A 300 -5.38 -11.97 17.37
N LEU A 301 -6.07 -11.19 16.53
CA LEU A 301 -5.46 -10.46 15.40
C LEU A 301 -4.47 -9.38 15.85
N GLY A 302 -4.48 -9.04 17.14
CA GLY A 302 -3.60 -8.04 17.72
C GLY A 302 -3.91 -6.59 17.37
N ILE A 303 -5.01 -6.32 16.65
CA ILE A 303 -5.47 -4.97 16.28
C ILE A 303 -5.46 -3.99 17.47
N PRO A 304 -5.90 -4.37 18.69
CA PRO A 304 -5.90 -3.47 19.84
C PRO A 304 -4.50 -3.10 20.39
N PHE A 305 -3.46 -3.90 20.13
CA PHE A 305 -2.18 -3.82 20.85
C PHE A 305 -1.16 -2.92 20.12
N TYR A 306 -1.52 -1.67 19.87
CA TYR A 306 -0.65 -0.69 19.22
C TYR A 306 0.46 -0.15 20.15
N GLY A 307 1.67 0.08 19.61
CA GLY A 307 2.84 0.60 20.35
C GLY A 307 3.78 -0.49 20.87
N HIS A 308 4.63 -0.17 21.85
CA HIS A 308 5.60 -1.13 22.44
C HIS A 308 5.41 -1.25 23.97
N GLY A 309 5.92 -2.34 24.55
CA GLY A 309 5.96 -2.57 26.00
C GLY A 309 4.59 -2.65 26.69
N ALA A 310 4.57 -2.40 28.00
CA ALA A 310 3.38 -2.52 28.85
C ALA A 310 2.25 -1.55 28.47
N GLY A 311 2.60 -0.37 27.94
CA GLY A 311 1.62 0.62 27.46
C GLY A 311 0.73 0.08 26.35
N ALA A 312 1.30 -0.67 25.40
CA ALA A 312 0.55 -1.31 24.33
C ALA A 312 -0.46 -2.34 24.84
N VAL A 313 -0.09 -3.11 25.88
CA VAL A 313 -0.98 -4.07 26.53
C VAL A 313 -2.12 -3.35 27.25
N ALA A 314 -1.82 -2.28 28.00
CA ALA A 314 -2.83 -1.51 28.71
C ALA A 314 -3.85 -0.88 27.75
N ILE A 315 -3.38 -0.25 26.66
CA ILE A 315 -4.23 0.30 25.60
C ILE A 315 -5.09 -0.80 24.97
N GLY A 316 -4.48 -1.94 24.63
CA GLY A 316 -5.21 -3.05 24.01
C GLY A 316 -6.29 -3.63 24.91
N LEU A 317 -6.02 -3.81 26.20
CA LEU A 317 -7.02 -4.26 27.17
C LEU A 317 -8.17 -3.25 27.31
N ALA A 318 -7.86 -1.95 27.30
CA ALA A 318 -8.89 -0.90 27.33
C ALA A 318 -9.76 -0.93 26.07
N VAL A 319 -9.16 -1.06 24.88
CA VAL A 319 -9.89 -1.17 23.60
C VAL A 319 -10.76 -2.43 23.56
N ILE A 320 -10.24 -3.58 24.01
CA ILE A 320 -10.99 -4.83 24.11
C ILE A 320 -12.17 -4.67 25.07
N ALA A 321 -11.95 -4.04 26.24
CA ALA A 321 -13.01 -3.79 27.21
C ALA A 321 -14.09 -2.86 26.65
N LEU A 322 -13.71 -1.79 25.94
CA LEU A 322 -14.66 -0.89 25.28
C LEU A 322 -15.46 -1.61 24.18
N LEU A 323 -14.79 -2.41 23.35
CA LEU A 323 -15.43 -3.21 22.32
C LEU A 323 -16.42 -4.22 22.92
N TRP A 324 -16.04 -4.88 24.00
CA TRP A 324 -16.94 -5.77 24.76
C TRP A 324 -18.13 -5.02 25.35
N LEU A 325 -17.90 -3.88 26.00
CA LEU A 325 -18.96 -3.05 26.58
C LEU A 325 -19.95 -2.55 25.52
N TYR A 326 -19.47 -2.31 24.30
CA TYR A 326 -20.31 -1.95 23.17
C TYR A 326 -21.11 -3.16 22.65
N LEU A 327 -20.46 -4.31 22.39
CA LEU A 327 -21.08 -5.48 21.76
C LEU A 327 -21.90 -6.36 22.72
N ARG A 328 -21.75 -6.21 24.04
CA ARG A 328 -22.48 -7.05 25.00
C ARG A 328 -24.00 -6.92 24.79
N PRO A 329 -24.77 -8.02 24.91
CA PRO A 329 -26.20 -8.03 24.59
C PRO A 329 -27.03 -6.95 25.28
N ARG A 330 -26.72 -6.65 26.55
CA ARG A 330 -27.40 -5.61 27.34
C ARG A 330 -27.25 -4.22 26.73
N THR A 331 -26.07 -3.86 26.25
CA THR A 331 -25.82 -2.54 25.62
C THR A 331 -26.51 -2.48 24.26
N GLN A 332 -26.36 -3.53 23.44
CA GLN A 332 -27.01 -3.60 22.12
C GLN A 332 -28.54 -3.52 22.21
N ALA A 333 -29.15 -4.09 23.24
CA ALA A 333 -30.59 -3.95 23.49
C ALA A 333 -30.99 -2.51 23.86
N ALA A 334 -30.16 -1.80 24.62
CA ALA A 334 -30.40 -0.43 25.06
C ALA A 334 -30.13 0.64 23.97
N LEU A 335 -29.29 0.34 22.98
CA LEU A 335 -28.97 1.25 21.88
C LEU A 335 -30.15 1.43 20.92
N LYS A 336 -30.26 2.63 20.34
CA LYS A 336 -31.19 2.90 19.23
C LYS A 336 -30.85 2.00 18.05
N GLU A 337 -31.87 1.58 17.30
CA GLU A 337 -31.75 0.61 16.20
C GLU A 337 -30.63 0.96 15.19
N LYS A 338 -30.51 2.23 14.82
CA LYS A 338 -29.46 2.74 13.91
C LYS A 338 -28.02 2.42 14.36
N TYR A 339 -27.77 2.30 15.66
CA TYR A 339 -26.45 2.05 16.24
C TYR A 339 -26.27 0.59 16.67
N ARG A 340 -27.26 -0.28 16.44
CA ARG A 340 -27.14 -1.70 16.74
C ARG A 340 -26.29 -2.38 15.66
N VAL A 341 -25.44 -3.31 16.08
CA VAL A 341 -24.66 -4.12 15.15
C VAL A 341 -25.45 -5.40 14.85
N SER A 342 -25.75 -5.63 13.57
CA SER A 342 -26.47 -6.82 13.14
C SER A 342 -25.54 -8.05 13.09
N ALA A 343 -26.14 -9.24 13.24
CA ALA A 343 -25.39 -10.51 13.08
C ALA A 343 -24.76 -10.63 11.69
N ARG A 344 -25.47 -10.16 10.64
CA ARG A 344 -24.94 -10.05 9.27
C ARG A 344 -23.70 -9.17 9.21
N ALA A 345 -23.69 -8.01 9.87
CA ALA A 345 -22.52 -7.12 9.84
C ALA A 345 -21.30 -7.75 10.52
N LEU A 346 -21.49 -8.40 11.67
CA LEU A 346 -20.42 -9.14 12.36
C LEU A 346 -19.92 -10.33 11.52
N ASN A 347 -20.84 -11.07 10.91
CA ASN A 347 -20.50 -12.20 10.04
C ASN A 347 -19.68 -11.76 8.83
N THR A 348 -20.13 -10.74 8.10
CA THR A 348 -19.39 -10.20 6.95
C THR A 348 -18.04 -9.64 7.37
N ALA A 349 -17.94 -8.94 8.50
CA ALA A 349 -16.66 -8.46 9.02
C ALA A 349 -15.70 -9.62 9.33
N LEU A 350 -16.16 -10.65 10.04
CA LEU A 350 -15.35 -11.83 10.38
C LEU A 350 -14.93 -12.62 9.15
N LEU A 351 -15.81 -12.79 8.16
CA LEU A 351 -15.47 -13.42 6.88
C LEU A 351 -14.40 -12.60 6.15
N CYS A 352 -14.60 -11.28 6.01
CA CYS A 352 -13.60 -10.43 5.37
C CYS A 352 -12.24 -10.54 6.09
N THR A 353 -12.23 -10.47 7.42
CA THR A 353 -11.01 -10.60 8.22
C THR A 353 -10.35 -11.97 8.06
N LEU A 354 -11.13 -13.07 8.11
CA LEU A 354 -10.63 -14.41 7.87
C LEU A 354 -9.97 -14.50 6.48
N LEU A 355 -10.62 -13.97 5.45
CA LEU A 355 -10.11 -14.02 4.09
C LEU A 355 -8.89 -13.12 3.88
N ILE A 356 -8.78 -12.00 4.60
CA ILE A 356 -7.53 -11.21 4.61
C ILE A 356 -6.40 -12.03 5.23
N VAL A 357 -6.63 -12.69 6.37
CA VAL A 357 -5.61 -13.53 7.03
C VAL A 357 -5.19 -14.70 6.12
N VAL A 358 -6.14 -15.32 5.41
CA VAL A 358 -5.83 -16.37 4.42
C VAL A 358 -5.02 -15.84 3.24
N GLY A 359 -5.28 -14.61 2.76
CA GLY A 359 -4.43 -14.01 1.73
C GLY A 359 -3.03 -13.65 2.26
N TYR A 360 -2.99 -13.11 3.47
CA TYR A 360 -1.76 -12.71 4.15
C TYR A 360 -0.87 -13.89 4.52
N SER A 361 -1.42 -15.12 4.66
CA SER A 361 -0.63 -16.32 4.95
C SER A 361 0.39 -16.68 3.86
N SER A 362 0.35 -16.05 2.69
CA SER A 362 1.44 -16.12 1.70
C SER A 362 2.80 -15.76 2.31
N TYR A 363 2.85 -14.89 3.32
CA TYR A 363 4.07 -14.55 4.08
C TYR A 363 4.71 -15.72 4.83
N ALA A 364 3.97 -16.80 5.08
CA ALA A 364 4.57 -18.02 5.63
C ALA A 364 5.69 -18.55 4.71
N LEU A 365 5.62 -18.31 3.40
CA LEU A 365 6.69 -18.65 2.47
C LEU A 365 8.02 -18.03 2.88
N ILE A 366 8.05 -16.76 3.26
CA ILE A 366 9.27 -16.04 3.63
C ILE A 366 9.94 -16.73 4.82
N VAL A 367 9.17 -17.02 5.88
CA VAL A 367 9.68 -17.70 7.08
C VAL A 367 10.19 -19.12 6.77
N ILE A 368 9.42 -19.88 5.99
CA ILE A 368 9.77 -21.25 5.61
C ILE A 368 11.06 -21.28 4.78
N ARG A 369 11.21 -20.35 3.83
CA ARG A 369 12.38 -20.29 2.94
C ARG A 369 13.61 -19.75 3.66
N SER A 370 13.46 -18.73 4.50
CA SER A 370 14.55 -18.23 5.35
C SER A 370 15.06 -19.32 6.30
N THR A 371 14.17 -20.07 6.96
CA THR A 371 14.56 -21.22 7.82
C THR A 371 15.34 -22.31 7.05
N ALA A 372 15.15 -22.41 5.74
CA ALA A 372 15.90 -23.34 4.88
C ALA A 372 17.29 -22.80 4.45
N ASN A 373 17.68 -21.60 4.90
CA ASN A 373 18.94 -20.93 4.58
C ASN A 373 19.19 -20.84 3.07
N THR A 374 18.28 -20.18 2.35
CA THR A 374 18.42 -19.99 0.90
C THR A 374 19.65 -19.12 0.55
N PRO A 375 20.25 -19.28 -0.64
CA PRO A 375 21.46 -18.54 -1.02
C PRO A 375 21.32 -17.01 -0.91
N MET A 376 20.18 -16.46 -1.33
CA MET A 376 19.76 -15.12 -0.96
C MET A 376 18.73 -15.21 0.17
N ASP A 377 19.11 -14.69 1.33
CA ASP A 377 18.29 -14.65 2.54
C ASP A 377 18.43 -13.28 3.24
N GLN A 378 17.84 -12.25 2.63
CA GLN A 378 18.00 -10.89 3.17
C GLN A 378 17.28 -10.76 4.52
N ASN A 379 18.01 -10.27 5.52
CA ASN A 379 17.56 -10.06 6.91
C ASN A 379 17.14 -11.32 7.69
N SER A 380 17.28 -12.53 7.12
CA SER A 380 16.99 -13.82 7.75
C SER A 380 15.72 -13.87 8.62
N PRO A 381 14.52 -13.62 8.05
CA PRO A 381 13.24 -13.67 8.75
C PRO A 381 12.79 -15.10 9.09
N GLU A 382 13.56 -15.83 9.90
CA GLU A 382 13.33 -17.24 10.23
C GLU A 382 12.23 -17.50 11.28
N ASP A 383 11.82 -16.49 12.04
CA ASP A 383 10.75 -16.59 13.03
C ASP A 383 9.88 -15.34 13.09
N ILE A 384 8.90 -15.34 13.98
CA ILE A 384 7.91 -14.26 14.07
C ILE A 384 8.54 -12.91 14.46
N PHE A 385 9.65 -12.89 15.21
CA PHE A 385 10.29 -11.64 15.61
C PHE A 385 11.07 -11.04 14.46
N THR A 386 11.92 -11.84 13.80
CA THR A 386 12.69 -11.38 12.64
C THR A 386 11.79 -11.10 11.43
N LEU A 387 10.68 -11.83 11.27
CA LEU A 387 9.61 -11.48 10.32
C LEU A 387 8.98 -10.12 10.64
N GLY A 388 8.76 -9.81 11.93
CA GLY A 388 8.28 -8.51 12.37
C GLY A 388 9.19 -7.37 11.93
N GLU A 389 10.49 -7.49 12.17
CA GLU A 389 11.51 -6.53 11.75
C GLU A 389 11.57 -6.39 10.23
N TYR A 390 11.49 -7.51 9.51
CA TYR A 390 11.45 -7.58 8.04
C TYR A 390 10.23 -6.82 7.48
N LEU A 391 9.04 -7.11 7.96
CA LEU A 391 7.80 -6.44 7.54
C LEU A 391 7.79 -4.95 7.90
N GLY A 392 8.32 -4.62 9.10
CA GLY A 392 8.43 -3.26 9.61
C GLY A 392 9.52 -2.44 8.91
N ARG A 393 10.42 -3.09 8.18
CA ARG A 393 11.61 -2.52 7.53
C ARG A 393 12.46 -1.71 8.51
N GLU A 394 12.64 -2.25 9.71
CA GLU A 394 13.30 -1.54 10.81
C GLU A 394 14.74 -1.13 10.48
N GLN A 395 15.38 -1.83 9.52
CA GLN A 395 16.73 -1.53 9.03
C GLN A 395 16.86 -0.15 8.36
N TYR A 396 15.78 0.46 7.87
CA TYR A 396 15.84 1.78 7.23
C TYR A 396 15.68 2.95 8.23
N GLY A 397 15.53 2.66 9.53
CA GLY A 397 15.36 3.66 10.57
C GLY A 397 14.01 4.39 10.54
N THR A 398 13.89 5.44 11.34
CA THR A 398 12.67 6.26 11.45
C THR A 398 12.80 7.61 10.78
N ARG A 399 11.64 8.14 10.39
CA ARG A 399 11.51 9.46 9.76
C ARG A 399 10.52 10.30 10.58
N PRO A 400 10.89 11.51 11.03
CA PRO A 400 9.97 12.38 11.75
C PRO A 400 8.90 12.92 10.79
N LEU A 401 7.68 12.37 10.85
CA LEU A 401 6.60 12.76 9.94
C LEU A 401 5.92 14.07 10.34
N PHE A 402 5.68 14.29 11.64
CA PHE A 402 4.90 15.43 12.14
C PHE A 402 5.72 16.43 12.95
N TYR A 403 6.64 15.96 13.79
CA TYR A 403 7.52 16.79 14.59
C TYR A 403 8.82 16.04 14.83
N GLY A 404 9.96 16.74 14.78
CA GLY A 404 11.26 16.14 15.02
C GLY A 404 12.41 16.97 14.48
N GLN A 405 13.55 16.33 14.35
CA GLN A 405 14.82 16.96 14.03
C GLN A 405 14.88 17.52 12.60
N ALA A 406 15.70 18.54 12.41
CA ALA A 406 16.20 18.98 11.11
C ALA A 406 17.59 18.36 10.83
N PHE A 407 18.09 18.49 9.61
CA PHE A 407 19.37 17.92 9.17
C PHE A 407 20.58 18.40 9.99
N SER A 408 20.52 19.61 10.56
CA SER A 408 21.59 20.21 11.37
C SER A 408 21.42 20.00 12.88
N SER A 409 20.28 19.44 13.31
CA SER A 409 19.96 19.26 14.72
C SER A 409 20.95 18.33 15.42
N GLN A 410 21.25 18.66 16.67
CA GLN A 410 22.16 17.90 17.53
C GLN A 410 21.37 17.01 18.48
N VAL A 411 21.94 15.86 18.81
CA VAL A 411 21.40 14.97 19.86
C VAL A 411 21.47 15.71 21.18
N ALA A 412 20.36 15.74 21.93
CA ALA A 412 20.31 16.31 23.26
C ALA A 412 21.18 15.49 24.21
N LEU A 413 21.96 16.18 25.05
CA LEU A 413 22.86 15.57 26.03
C LEU A 413 22.37 15.86 27.44
N ASP A 414 22.42 14.85 28.31
CA ASP A 414 22.17 14.97 29.74
C ASP A 414 23.49 14.88 30.50
N PRO A 415 23.83 15.85 31.37
CA PRO A 415 25.05 15.80 32.17
C PRO A 415 24.95 14.71 33.25
N THR A 416 26.03 13.96 33.45
CA THR A 416 26.15 12.94 34.49
C THR A 416 26.84 13.51 35.73
N ASP A 417 26.59 12.87 36.89
CA ASP A 417 27.22 13.24 38.17
C ASP A 417 28.76 13.09 38.14
N GLU A 418 29.29 12.31 37.19
CA GLU A 418 30.72 12.06 36.97
C GLU A 418 31.38 13.11 36.05
N GLY A 419 30.65 14.14 35.62
CA GLY A 419 31.18 15.28 34.88
C GLY A 419 31.36 15.06 33.38
N TYR A 420 30.76 14.01 32.81
CA TYR A 420 30.63 13.82 31.36
C TYR A 420 29.15 13.91 30.95
N CYS A 421 28.83 13.91 29.65
CA CYS A 421 27.44 13.96 29.20
C CYS A 421 27.09 12.77 28.33
N GLU A 422 25.88 12.25 28.52
CA GLU A 422 25.35 11.11 27.78
C GLU A 422 24.23 11.55 26.81
N PRO A 423 24.12 10.93 25.62
CA PRO A 423 22.99 11.13 24.74
C PRO A 423 21.66 10.81 25.41
N ARG A 424 20.73 11.77 25.40
CA ARG A 424 19.37 11.55 25.89
C ARG A 424 18.66 10.56 24.97
N ILE A 425 18.25 9.43 25.55
CA ILE A 425 17.47 8.42 24.85
C ILE A 425 15.99 8.85 24.87
N ALA A 426 15.39 9.03 23.69
CA ALA A 426 13.97 9.31 23.54
C ALA A 426 13.14 8.02 23.63
N SER A 427 13.61 6.95 23.00
CA SER A 427 13.00 5.64 23.06
C SER A 427 14.05 4.55 22.90
N GLU A 428 13.84 3.44 23.61
CA GLU A 428 14.60 2.21 23.44
C GLU A 428 13.60 1.09 23.22
N THR A 429 13.81 0.31 22.16
CA THR A 429 13.06 -0.93 21.93
C THR A 429 13.90 -2.12 22.36
N THR A 430 13.25 -3.23 22.63
CA THR A 430 13.91 -4.53 22.80
C THR A 430 13.49 -5.46 21.67
N LYS A 431 14.36 -6.41 21.34
CA LYS A 431 14.06 -7.46 20.37
C LYS A 431 14.39 -8.82 20.94
N PHE A 432 13.66 -9.82 20.45
CA PHE A 432 13.89 -11.21 20.81
C PHE A 432 14.67 -11.88 19.70
N VAL A 433 15.78 -12.52 20.05
CA VAL A 433 16.58 -13.31 19.11
C VAL A 433 16.74 -14.73 19.63
N ARG A 434 16.89 -15.68 18.71
CA ARG A 434 17.15 -17.07 19.08
C ARG A 434 18.48 -17.17 19.83
N LYS A 435 18.47 -17.89 20.95
CA LYS A 435 19.67 -18.21 21.69
C LYS A 435 20.38 -19.40 21.04
N GLU A 436 21.65 -19.23 20.70
CA GLU A 436 22.50 -20.36 20.32
C GLU A 436 22.69 -21.30 21.52
N LYS A 437 22.53 -22.59 21.28
CA LYS A 437 22.71 -23.61 22.30
C LYS A 437 24.17 -23.77 22.67
N ALA A 438 24.47 -23.74 23.96
CA ALA A 438 25.78 -24.10 24.50
C ALA A 438 26.03 -25.61 24.50
N SER A 439 24.96 -26.43 24.45
CA SER A 439 25.07 -27.89 24.36
C SER A 439 23.89 -28.51 23.60
N PRO A 440 24.04 -29.70 22.99
CA PRO A 440 22.96 -30.36 22.26
C PRO A 440 21.67 -30.60 23.07
N ASP A 441 21.80 -30.76 24.40
CA ASP A 441 20.68 -31.02 25.32
C ASP A 441 19.99 -29.74 25.81
N GLU A 442 20.56 -28.56 25.53
CA GLU A 442 19.93 -27.30 25.89
C GLU A 442 18.63 -27.10 25.08
N LYS A 443 17.59 -26.64 25.77
CA LYS A 443 16.31 -26.34 25.13
C LYS A 443 16.41 -25.04 24.32
N ASP A 444 15.65 -24.98 23.24
CA ASP A 444 15.47 -23.76 22.45
C ASP A 444 14.93 -22.65 23.36
N SER A 445 15.47 -21.44 23.20
CA SER A 445 15.00 -20.26 23.93
C SER A 445 15.30 -18.99 23.16
N TYR A 446 14.47 -17.98 23.37
CA TYR A 446 14.71 -16.61 22.93
C TYR A 446 15.32 -15.79 24.06
N VAL A 447 16.28 -14.94 23.72
CA VAL A 447 16.82 -13.94 24.64
C VAL A 447 16.39 -12.55 24.18
N GLU A 448 16.02 -11.73 25.15
CA GLU A 448 15.76 -10.31 24.93
C GLU A 448 17.10 -9.57 24.87
N ILE A 449 17.30 -8.80 23.81
CA ILE A 449 18.46 -7.94 23.64
C ILE A 449 18.02 -6.51 23.36
N PRO A 450 18.88 -5.51 23.67
CA PRO A 450 18.63 -4.13 23.26
C PRO A 450 18.37 -4.05 21.75
N GLY A 451 17.28 -3.40 21.40
CA GLY A 451 16.85 -3.15 20.03
C GLY A 451 17.37 -1.81 19.54
N ARG A 452 16.48 -1.02 18.92
CA ARG A 452 16.84 0.30 18.40
C ARG A 452 16.78 1.34 19.52
N ILE A 453 17.83 2.15 19.59
CA ILE A 453 17.88 3.35 20.42
C ILE A 453 17.58 4.55 19.51
N GLU A 454 16.55 5.31 19.87
CA GLU A 454 16.29 6.62 19.28
C GLU A 454 16.71 7.72 20.25
N TYR A 455 17.55 8.62 19.77
CA TYR A 455 17.99 9.76 20.56
C TYR A 455 17.00 10.92 20.48
N ALA A 456 16.85 11.63 21.59
CA ALA A 456 16.16 12.92 21.59
C ALA A 456 17.07 13.96 20.96
N TYR A 457 16.51 14.84 20.12
CA TYR A 457 17.24 15.96 19.53
C TYR A 457 16.94 17.25 20.29
N ALA A 458 17.94 18.10 20.45
CA ALA A 458 17.84 19.37 21.15
C ALA A 458 17.06 20.41 20.32
N GLN A 459 17.26 20.40 19.00
CA GLN A 459 16.54 21.26 18.07
C GLN A 459 15.54 20.42 17.28
N ASN A 460 14.29 20.87 17.23
CA ASN A 460 13.21 20.21 16.50
C ASN A 460 12.32 21.25 15.82
N MET A 461 11.60 20.82 14.79
CA MET A 461 10.65 21.65 14.08
C MET A 461 9.37 20.87 13.72
N LEU A 462 8.33 21.62 13.37
CA LEU A 462 7.08 21.06 12.89
C LEU A 462 7.22 20.63 11.43
N PHE A 463 6.74 19.43 11.12
CA PHE A 463 6.72 18.86 9.77
C PHE A 463 8.10 18.88 9.08
N PRO A 464 9.16 18.32 9.69
CA PRO A 464 10.51 18.39 9.14
C PRO A 464 10.60 17.57 7.86
N ARG A 465 10.88 18.22 6.73
CA ARG A 465 11.13 17.62 5.40
C ARG A 465 12.61 17.53 5.09
N MET A 466 13.41 18.42 5.67
CA MET A 466 14.87 18.39 5.63
C MET A 466 15.43 17.86 6.96
N TYR A 467 15.17 16.59 7.29
CA TYR A 467 15.49 16.01 8.61
C TYR A 467 16.80 15.21 8.64
N SER A 468 17.28 14.71 7.50
CA SER A 468 18.37 13.75 7.47
C SER A 468 19.71 14.45 7.37
N SER A 469 20.56 14.32 8.39
CA SER A 469 21.92 14.86 8.38
C SER A 469 22.77 14.29 7.24
N ALA A 470 22.52 13.03 6.83
CA ALA A 470 23.19 12.39 5.70
C ALA A 470 22.87 13.03 4.34
N HIS A 471 21.79 13.81 4.25
CA HIS A 471 21.36 14.48 3.01
C HIS A 471 21.55 16.01 3.09
N THR A 472 22.42 16.48 3.99
CA THR A 472 22.66 17.92 4.19
C THR A 472 23.08 18.62 2.91
N ASP A 473 24.03 18.06 2.17
CA ASP A 473 24.54 18.66 0.94
C ASP A 473 23.45 18.70 -0.13
N TYR A 474 22.66 17.63 -0.25
CA TYR A 474 21.50 17.59 -1.12
C TYR A 474 20.51 18.73 -0.87
N TYR A 475 20.21 19.02 0.40
CA TYR A 475 19.29 20.11 0.74
C TYR A 475 19.86 21.47 0.34
N LYS A 476 21.16 21.68 0.54
CA LYS A 476 21.86 22.92 0.20
C LYS A 476 22.06 23.11 -1.30
N ASP A 477 22.25 22.03 -2.04
CA ASP A 477 22.35 22.06 -3.50
C ASP A 477 20.99 22.39 -4.13
N TRP A 478 19.90 21.85 -3.57
CA TRP A 478 18.54 22.10 -4.07
C TRP A 478 18.05 23.52 -3.75
N MET A 479 18.44 24.08 -2.61
CA MET A 479 18.02 25.42 -2.19
C MET A 479 19.11 26.17 -1.43
N ASP A 480 19.16 27.49 -1.63
CA ASP A 480 19.87 28.40 -0.75
C ASP A 480 19.23 28.42 0.66
N ILE A 481 19.83 27.70 1.60
CA ILE A 481 19.41 27.60 3.01
C ILE A 481 20.28 28.56 3.83
N LYS A 482 19.67 29.63 4.34
CA LYS A 482 20.32 30.60 5.25
C LYS A 482 20.20 30.15 6.70
N GLY A 483 19.06 29.57 7.04
CA GLY A 483 18.75 29.14 8.39
C GLY A 483 18.75 30.28 9.41
N HIS A 484 18.79 29.90 10.69
CA HIS A 484 18.90 30.78 11.84
C HIS A 484 19.69 30.06 12.94
N ASP A 485 20.46 30.83 13.68
CA ASP A 485 21.38 30.30 14.68
C ASP A 485 20.67 30.01 16.00
N VAL A 486 20.84 28.79 16.48
CA VAL A 486 20.29 28.30 17.75
C VAL A 486 21.45 27.89 18.64
N ALA A 487 21.57 28.52 19.80
CA ALA A 487 22.59 28.15 20.79
C ALA A 487 22.30 26.75 21.36
N TYR A 488 23.34 25.94 21.47
CA TYR A 488 23.29 24.59 22.00
C TYR A 488 24.45 24.37 22.96
N ASP A 489 24.14 23.93 24.17
CA ASP A 489 25.15 23.54 25.15
C ASP A 489 25.60 22.10 24.87
N ARG A 490 26.81 21.94 24.32
CA ARG A 490 27.43 20.65 24.07
C ARG A 490 28.34 20.29 25.24
N CYS A 491 27.72 19.94 26.37
CA CYS A 491 28.42 19.49 27.57
C CYS A 491 29.39 20.54 28.16
N GLY A 492 28.90 21.76 28.39
CA GLY A 492 29.67 22.89 28.90
C GLY A 492 30.32 23.76 27.82
N GLU A 493 30.30 23.32 26.56
CA GLU A 493 30.73 24.12 25.41
C GLU A 493 29.51 24.66 24.65
N MET A 494 29.28 25.98 24.72
CA MET A 494 28.23 26.63 23.96
C MET A 494 28.60 26.70 22.47
N VAL A 495 27.92 25.90 21.65
CA VAL A 495 28.05 25.89 20.19
C VAL A 495 26.80 26.47 19.54
N THR A 496 26.96 27.00 18.33
CA THR A 496 25.85 27.52 17.53
C THR A 496 25.47 26.50 16.46
N VAL A 497 24.19 26.12 16.44
CA VAL A 497 23.61 25.21 15.43
C VAL A 497 22.75 26.02 14.47
N ASN A 498 23.11 26.03 13.19
CA ASN A 498 22.33 26.70 12.16
C ASN A 498 21.13 25.83 11.74
N MET A 499 19.93 26.20 12.18
CA MET A 499 18.69 25.48 11.90
C MET A 499 17.98 26.07 10.68
N PRO A 500 17.43 25.24 9.76
CA PRO A 500 16.57 25.77 8.70
C PRO A 500 15.33 26.44 9.31
N THR A 501 14.89 27.52 8.68
CA THR A 501 13.62 28.16 9.01
C THR A 501 12.44 27.27 8.60
N GLN A 502 11.29 27.46 9.25
CA GLN A 502 10.06 26.74 8.88
C GLN A 502 9.67 26.98 7.40
N TRP A 503 9.94 28.19 6.88
CA TRP A 503 9.65 28.52 5.50
C TRP A 503 10.57 27.82 4.51
N GLU A 504 11.88 27.73 4.77
CA GLU A 504 12.80 26.94 3.94
C GLU A 504 12.37 25.46 3.91
N ASN A 505 11.98 24.91 5.06
CA ASN A 505 11.46 23.55 5.13
C ASN A 505 10.20 23.33 4.29
N ILE A 506 9.24 24.26 4.33
CA ILE A 506 8.03 24.21 3.49
C ILE A 506 8.38 24.45 2.02
N LYS A 507 9.33 25.33 1.71
CA LYS A 507 9.78 25.57 0.34
C LYS A 507 10.38 24.30 -0.27
N PHE A 508 11.19 23.56 0.50
CA PHE A 508 11.74 22.26 0.07
C PHE A 508 10.63 21.23 -0.19
N PHE A 509 9.60 21.19 0.67
CA PHE A 509 8.42 20.34 0.46
C PHE A 509 7.78 20.60 -0.91
N PHE A 510 7.51 21.87 -1.23
CA PHE A 510 6.85 22.22 -2.48
C PHE A 510 7.76 22.12 -3.70
N SER A 511 9.03 22.53 -3.59
CA SER A 511 9.96 22.58 -4.72
C SER A 511 10.51 21.21 -5.10
N TYR A 512 10.97 20.43 -4.11
CA TYR A 512 11.55 19.13 -4.36
C TYR A 512 10.49 18.04 -4.29
N GLN A 513 9.88 17.85 -3.13
CA GLN A 513 9.05 16.66 -2.91
C GLN A 513 7.78 16.70 -3.76
N LEU A 514 7.01 17.79 -3.74
CA LEU A 514 5.80 17.87 -4.56
C LEU A 514 6.10 18.18 -6.02
N ASN A 515 6.93 19.18 -6.33
CA ASN A 515 7.13 19.55 -7.73
C ASN A 515 8.07 18.58 -8.47
N TRP A 516 9.31 18.38 -8.00
CA TRP A 516 10.28 17.52 -8.69
C TRP A 516 9.96 16.02 -8.60
N MET A 517 9.53 15.50 -7.45
CA MET A 517 9.30 14.06 -7.29
C MET A 517 7.88 13.62 -7.68
N TYR A 518 6.86 14.49 -7.64
CA TYR A 518 5.49 14.11 -8.02
C TYR A 518 5.01 14.81 -9.30
N TRP A 519 4.88 16.14 -9.30
CA TRP A 519 4.29 16.86 -10.45
C TRP A 519 5.08 16.66 -11.73
N ARG A 520 6.41 16.56 -11.67
CA ARG A 520 7.24 16.25 -12.83
C ARG A 520 6.86 14.93 -13.48
N TYR A 521 6.80 13.83 -12.73
CA TYR A 521 6.40 12.52 -13.23
C TYR A 521 4.93 12.47 -13.65
N PHE A 522 4.06 13.20 -12.95
CA PHE A 522 2.68 13.40 -13.41
C PHE A 522 2.66 14.06 -14.80
N MET A 523 3.38 15.16 -14.98
CA MET A 523 3.43 15.87 -16.25
C MET A 523 4.17 15.09 -17.34
N TRP A 524 5.13 14.23 -17.02
CA TRP A 524 5.70 13.27 -17.98
C TRP A 524 4.63 12.40 -18.63
N ASN A 525 3.61 12.00 -17.88
CA ASN A 525 2.53 11.15 -18.38
C ASN A 525 1.44 11.94 -19.13
N PHE A 526 1.24 13.24 -18.83
CA PHE A 526 0.09 14.00 -19.33
C PHE A 526 0.42 15.21 -20.21
N ALA A 527 1.68 15.65 -20.25
CA ALA A 527 2.16 16.78 -21.05
C ALA A 527 3.34 16.40 -21.96
N GLY A 528 4.32 15.68 -21.42
CA GLY A 528 5.51 15.24 -22.14
C GLY A 528 6.75 15.22 -21.25
N ARG A 529 7.78 14.50 -21.70
CA ARG A 529 9.07 14.29 -21.03
C ARG A 529 10.20 14.85 -21.87
N GLN A 530 11.06 15.66 -21.26
CA GLN A 530 12.23 16.26 -21.91
C GLN A 530 13.23 15.18 -22.35
N ASN A 531 13.59 14.30 -21.42
CA ASN A 531 14.44 13.12 -21.59
C ASN A 531 14.28 12.21 -20.35
N ASP A 532 14.85 11.01 -20.42
CA ASP A 532 14.84 9.99 -19.38
C ASP A 532 16.06 10.04 -18.43
N LEU A 533 16.88 11.09 -18.53
CA LEU A 533 18.07 11.22 -17.71
C LEU A 533 17.72 11.64 -16.28
N GLN A 534 18.41 11.05 -15.31
CA GLN A 534 18.29 11.46 -13.92
C GLN A 534 18.84 12.88 -13.76
N GLY A 535 18.02 13.76 -13.19
CA GLY A 535 18.38 15.14 -12.90
C GLY A 535 18.23 15.49 -11.42
N PHE A 536 18.92 16.53 -11.03
CA PHE A 536 18.93 17.17 -9.71
C PHE A 536 18.47 18.64 -9.78
N GLY A 537 17.57 18.95 -10.72
CA GLY A 537 16.97 20.27 -10.88
C GLY A 537 17.60 21.11 -12.00
N GLU A 538 18.52 20.54 -12.77
CA GLU A 538 19.08 21.16 -13.96
C GLU A 538 18.02 21.29 -15.05
N ILE A 539 18.11 22.34 -15.86
CA ILE A 539 17.15 22.64 -16.94
C ILE A 539 17.22 21.64 -18.11
N GLU A 540 18.28 20.84 -18.19
CA GLU A 540 18.57 19.93 -19.30
C GLU A 540 18.30 18.46 -18.97
N HIS A 541 18.09 18.09 -17.70
CA HIS A 541 17.99 16.68 -17.29
C HIS A 541 16.65 16.39 -16.60
N GLY A 542 15.87 15.51 -17.22
CA GLY A 542 14.68 14.92 -16.62
C GLY A 542 13.52 15.89 -16.38
N ASN A 543 13.41 17.02 -17.09
CA ASN A 543 12.23 17.89 -16.95
C ASN A 543 11.01 17.35 -17.70
N TRP A 544 9.85 17.93 -17.43
CA TRP A 544 8.66 17.75 -18.26
C TRP A 544 8.54 18.91 -19.25
N ILE A 545 7.97 18.65 -20.42
CA ILE A 545 7.75 19.64 -21.46
C ILE A 545 6.36 19.46 -22.06
N THR A 546 5.89 20.48 -22.77
CA THR A 546 4.60 20.47 -23.44
C THR A 546 4.71 20.26 -24.95
N GLY A 547 5.84 20.62 -25.57
CA GLY A 547 5.98 20.76 -27.01
C GLY A 547 5.52 22.11 -27.56
N ILE A 548 5.07 23.02 -26.69
CA ILE A 548 4.63 24.35 -27.04
C ILE A 548 5.77 25.30 -26.68
N SER A 549 6.51 25.77 -27.70
CA SER A 549 7.80 26.45 -27.51
C SER A 549 7.74 27.63 -26.53
N PHE A 550 6.67 28.44 -26.52
CA PHE A 550 6.60 29.57 -25.58
C PHE A 550 6.46 29.12 -24.10
N ILE A 551 5.80 27.98 -23.84
CA ILE A 551 5.66 27.42 -22.50
C ILE A 551 6.96 26.77 -22.10
N ASP A 552 7.52 25.93 -22.97
CA ASP A 552 8.74 25.19 -22.68
C ASP A 552 9.93 26.14 -22.48
N ASN A 553 10.02 27.21 -23.28
CA ASN A 553 11.06 28.23 -23.12
C ASN A 553 10.92 28.99 -21.80
N TRP A 554 9.70 29.17 -21.29
CA TRP A 554 9.47 29.77 -19.98
C TRP A 554 9.82 28.82 -18.82
N LEU A 555 9.57 27.52 -18.99
CA LEU A 555 9.84 26.50 -17.97
C LEU A 555 11.34 26.22 -17.82
N ILE A 556 12.03 25.99 -18.94
CA ILE A 556 13.37 25.39 -18.95
C ILE A 556 14.32 26.01 -20.01
N GLY A 557 13.94 27.14 -20.60
CA GLY A 557 14.75 27.82 -21.62
C GLY A 557 14.61 27.24 -23.02
N ASP A 558 15.32 27.84 -23.99
CA ASP A 558 15.18 27.50 -25.41
C ASP A 558 15.66 26.09 -25.74
N GLN A 559 14.69 25.20 -25.99
CA GLN A 559 14.95 23.79 -26.28
C GLN A 559 15.58 23.55 -27.67
N THR A 560 15.73 24.58 -28.51
CA THR A 560 16.47 24.45 -29.77
C THR A 560 17.98 24.55 -29.59
N LEU A 561 18.44 25.07 -28.45
CA LEU A 561 19.85 25.29 -28.13
C LEU A 561 20.49 24.14 -27.34
N VAL A 562 19.70 23.12 -26.95
CA VAL A 562 20.22 21.95 -26.24
C VAL A 562 21.11 21.11 -27.16
N PRO A 563 22.15 20.45 -26.61
CA PRO A 563 23.00 19.52 -27.35
C PRO A 563 22.18 18.48 -28.13
N THR A 564 22.66 18.11 -29.33
CA THR A 564 21.99 17.14 -30.20
C THR A 564 21.70 15.82 -29.50
N GLU A 565 22.62 15.36 -28.64
CA GLU A 565 22.47 14.14 -27.84
C GLU A 565 21.23 14.16 -26.93
N LEU A 566 20.92 15.31 -26.33
CA LEU A 566 19.72 15.49 -25.51
C LEU A 566 18.46 15.67 -26.35
N LYS A 567 18.59 16.32 -27.51
CA LYS A 567 17.48 16.53 -28.46
C LYS A 567 17.01 15.24 -29.11
N GLU A 568 17.94 14.33 -29.39
CA GLU A 568 17.69 13.01 -29.99
C GLU A 568 17.54 11.89 -28.94
N ASN A 569 17.48 12.24 -27.66
CA ASN A 569 17.26 11.29 -26.58
C ASN A 569 15.94 10.52 -26.81
N LYS A 570 15.99 9.18 -26.74
CA LYS A 570 14.84 8.32 -27.02
C LYS A 570 13.71 8.45 -25.99
N GLY A 571 14.02 8.88 -24.77
CA GLY A 571 13.05 9.19 -23.74
C GLY A 571 12.27 10.48 -23.98
N HIS A 572 12.67 11.32 -24.95
CA HIS A 572 11.97 12.54 -25.31
C HIS A 572 10.58 12.24 -25.88
N ASN A 573 9.53 12.83 -25.30
CA ASN A 573 8.17 12.72 -25.82
C ASN A 573 7.36 14.00 -25.56
N VAL A 574 6.35 14.22 -26.41
CA VAL A 574 5.55 15.44 -26.40
C VAL A 574 4.09 15.09 -26.63
N TYR A 575 3.22 15.51 -25.72
CA TYR A 575 1.78 15.26 -25.79
C TYR A 575 0.91 16.52 -25.89
N TYR A 576 1.51 17.71 -25.97
CA TYR A 576 0.80 18.99 -26.10
C TYR A 576 -0.26 19.22 -25.03
N CYS A 577 -0.03 18.66 -23.83
CA CYS A 577 -0.99 18.62 -22.71
C CYS A 577 -2.37 18.01 -23.06
N LEU A 578 -2.51 17.33 -24.21
CA LEU A 578 -3.81 16.81 -24.64
C LEU A 578 -4.39 15.79 -23.65
N PRO A 579 -3.62 14.80 -23.14
CA PRO A 579 -4.12 13.89 -22.11
C PRO A 579 -4.61 14.62 -20.86
N LEU A 580 -3.85 15.63 -20.39
CA LEU A 580 -4.23 16.44 -19.23
C LEU A 580 -5.55 17.18 -19.47
N LEU A 581 -5.68 17.87 -20.60
CA LEU A 581 -6.87 18.63 -20.96
C LEU A 581 -8.09 17.73 -21.11
N LEU A 582 -7.95 16.57 -21.76
CA LEU A 582 -9.03 15.58 -21.88
C LEU A 582 -9.46 15.05 -20.51
N GLY A 583 -8.52 14.80 -19.60
CA GLY A 583 -8.80 14.42 -18.21
C GLY A 583 -9.60 15.49 -17.48
N ILE A 584 -9.18 16.76 -17.56
CA ILE A 584 -9.90 17.89 -16.94
C ILE A 584 -11.30 18.04 -17.52
N ILE A 585 -11.45 18.00 -18.85
CA ILE A 585 -12.76 18.06 -19.51
C ILE A 585 -13.65 16.90 -19.05
N GLY A 586 -13.10 15.69 -18.92
CA GLY A 586 -13.79 14.52 -18.41
C GLY A 586 -14.27 14.69 -16.97
N LEU A 587 -13.41 15.18 -16.07
CA LEU A 587 -13.75 15.46 -14.67
C LEU A 587 -14.84 16.52 -14.54
N LEU A 588 -14.74 17.62 -15.30
CA LEU A 588 -15.77 18.66 -15.34
C LEU A 588 -17.08 18.10 -15.88
N TRP A 589 -17.05 17.42 -17.03
CA TRP A 589 -18.21 16.78 -17.61
C TRP A 589 -18.91 15.85 -16.61
N GLN A 590 -18.14 15.04 -15.88
CA GLN A 590 -18.64 14.13 -14.85
C GLN A 590 -19.32 14.92 -13.71
N ALA A 591 -18.67 15.96 -13.19
CA ALA A 591 -19.23 16.80 -12.13
C ALA A 591 -20.53 17.52 -12.56
N TYR A 592 -20.66 17.89 -13.84
CA TYR A 592 -21.86 18.52 -14.39
C TYR A 592 -23.02 17.53 -14.67
N ARG A 593 -22.86 16.22 -14.48
CA ARG A 593 -23.93 15.21 -14.63
C ARG A 593 -24.84 15.05 -13.40
N GLY A 594 -25.05 16.14 -12.65
CA GLY A 594 -25.90 16.19 -11.47
C GLY A 594 -25.36 15.35 -10.30
N GLN A 595 -26.24 14.95 -9.37
CA GLN A 595 -25.82 14.30 -8.12
C GLN A 595 -25.06 12.98 -8.35
N LYS A 596 -25.49 12.14 -9.31
CA LYS A 596 -24.77 10.90 -9.66
C LYS A 596 -23.38 11.19 -10.22
N GLY A 597 -23.25 12.25 -11.00
CA GLY A 597 -21.98 12.73 -11.54
C GLY A 597 -21.01 13.15 -10.44
N ILE A 598 -21.49 13.98 -9.50
CA ILE A 598 -20.70 14.41 -8.33
C ILE A 598 -20.27 13.20 -7.49
N GLN A 599 -21.19 12.29 -7.15
CA GLN A 599 -20.84 11.08 -6.39
C GLN A 599 -19.74 10.27 -7.08
N GLN A 600 -19.83 10.11 -8.40
CA GLN A 600 -18.82 9.39 -9.18
C GLN A 600 -17.49 10.14 -9.26
N PHE A 601 -17.52 11.48 -9.36
CA PHE A 601 -16.31 12.31 -9.27
C PHE A 601 -15.56 12.07 -7.96
N TRP A 602 -16.27 12.05 -6.81
CA TRP A 602 -15.65 11.72 -5.52
C TRP A 602 -15.07 10.31 -5.52
N ILE A 603 -15.73 9.33 -6.14
CA ILE A 603 -15.20 7.96 -6.22
C ILE A 603 -13.89 7.94 -7.03
N VAL A 604 -13.86 8.56 -8.20
CA VAL A 604 -12.69 8.55 -9.10
C VAL A 604 -11.54 9.39 -8.55
N PHE A 605 -11.82 10.50 -7.88
CA PHE A 605 -10.79 11.39 -7.32
C PHE A 605 -10.09 10.79 -6.09
N PHE A 606 -10.78 9.93 -5.32
CA PHE A 606 -10.24 9.27 -4.12
C PHE A 606 -9.94 7.77 -4.35
N LEU A 607 -9.98 7.32 -5.60
CA LEU A 607 -9.36 6.07 -6.05
C LEU A 607 -7.89 6.35 -6.35
#